data_AF-A0A848WWF4-F1
#
_entry.id   AF-A0A848WWF4-F1
#
_cell.length_a   1.000
_cell.length_b   1.000
_cell.length_c   1.000
_cell.angle_alpha   90.00
_cell.angle_beta   90.00
_cell.angle_gamma   90.00
#
_symmetry.space_group_name_H-M   'P 1'
#
loop_
_entity.id
_entity.type
_entity.pdbx_description
1 polymer ?
#
loop_
_entity_poly.entity_id
_entity_poly.type
_entity_poly.pdbx_seq_one_letter_code
_entity_poly.pdbx_strand_id
1 'polypeptide(L)'
;MKVNKKNPLAAGFSLVEMLVVIAVIGIIAAIAVPNIGKINDSAKDARKRRNAQNIASVFASAQAAGLDFSTGLTTESDIIGAVIDGGTVTEVGPFNGTFFGVPNVDKTVAGSETDGAAKYLSWDATNGLLLYTGK
;
A
#
# COMPACT_ATOMS: atom_id res chain seq x y z
N MET A 1 37.90 64.88 17.83
CA MET A 1 38.43 63.52 18.09
C MET A 1 37.36 62.52 17.66
N LYS A 2 37.56 61.76 16.58
CA LYS A 2 36.58 60.78 16.06
C LYS A 2 36.94 59.39 16.58
N VAL A 3 36.07 58.77 17.37
CA VAL A 3 36.26 57.41 17.88
C VAL A 3 35.65 56.42 16.89
N ASN A 4 36.49 55.59 16.28
CA ASN A 4 36.06 54.55 15.33
C ASN A 4 35.54 53.33 16.11
N LYS A 5 34.23 53.07 16.07
CA LYS A 5 33.64 51.82 16.61
C LYS A 5 34.10 50.65 15.74
N LYS A 6 34.97 49.79 16.27
CA LYS A 6 35.28 48.50 15.64
C LYS A 6 34.04 47.60 15.75
N ASN A 7 33.51 47.14 14.62
CA ASN A 7 32.45 46.13 14.60
C ASN A 7 32.95 44.90 15.40
N PRO A 8 32.21 44.41 16.40
CA PRO A 8 32.61 43.20 17.10
C PRO A 8 32.70 42.08 16.07
N LEU A 9 33.87 41.43 16.08
CA LEU A 9 34.33 40.43 15.14
C LEU A 9 33.22 39.40 14.84
N ALA A 10 33.03 39.10 13.55
CA ALA A 10 32.27 37.93 13.14
C ALA A 10 32.88 36.70 13.84
N ALA A 11 32.17 36.16 14.83
CA ALA A 11 32.62 35.03 15.60
C ALA A 11 32.62 33.80 14.68
N GLY A 12 33.82 33.27 14.39
CA GLY A 12 33.97 32.01 13.67
C GLY A 12 33.46 30.84 14.50
N PHE A 13 32.82 29.89 13.84
CA PHE A 13 32.30 28.67 14.44
C PHE A 13 33.45 27.77 14.95
N SER A 14 33.38 27.26 16.18
CA SER A 14 34.43 26.43 16.75
C SER A 14 34.39 25.00 16.21
N LEU A 15 35.57 24.40 15.96
CA LEU A 15 35.66 22.99 15.59
C LEU A 15 35.10 22.07 16.69
N VAL A 16 35.24 22.48 17.96
CA VAL A 16 34.68 21.74 19.11
C VAL A 16 33.16 21.77 19.08
N GLU A 17 32.56 22.89 18.69
CA GLU A 17 31.10 23.00 18.54
C GLU A 17 30.60 22.07 17.43
N MET A 18 31.35 21.91 16.32
CA MET A 18 30.94 20.99 15.24
C MET A 18 31.07 19.54 15.68
N LEU A 19 32.13 19.21 16.44
CA LEU A 19 32.38 17.87 16.96
C LEU A 19 31.27 17.39 17.90
N VAL A 20 30.83 18.26 18.82
CA VAL A 20 29.73 17.92 19.74
C VAL A 20 28.41 17.75 18.97
N VAL A 21 28.14 18.60 17.98
CA VAL A 21 26.91 18.52 17.18
C VAL A 21 26.82 17.21 16.41
N ILE A 22 27.88 16.80 15.70
CA ILE A 22 27.88 15.52 14.97
C ILE A 22 27.82 14.32 15.90
N ALA A 23 28.41 14.41 17.11
CA ALA A 23 28.31 13.35 18.11
C ALA A 23 26.87 13.16 18.59
N VAL A 24 26.14 14.24 18.87
CA VAL A 24 24.73 14.18 19.28
C VAL A 24 23.84 13.69 18.14
N ILE A 25 24.02 14.20 16.91
CA ILE A 25 23.27 13.74 15.72
C ILE A 25 23.55 12.25 15.47
N GLY A 26 24.80 11.80 15.66
CA GLY A 26 25.19 10.39 15.51
C GLY A 26 24.46 9.46 16.48
N ILE A 27 24.32 9.85 17.76
CA ILE A 27 23.57 9.07 18.76
C ILE A 27 22.09 8.99 18.39
N ILE A 28 21.47 10.12 18.01
CA ILE A 28 20.06 10.15 17.61
C ILE A 28 19.84 9.30 16.35
N ALA A 29 20.71 9.42 15.35
CA ALA A 29 20.62 8.66 14.10
C ALA A 29 20.77 7.15 14.33
N ALA A 30 21.68 6.74 15.22
CA ALA A 30 21.87 5.32 15.56
C ALA A 30 20.61 4.65 16.14
N ILE A 31 19.80 5.40 16.90
CA ILE A 31 18.53 4.90 17.46
C ILE A 31 17.40 4.99 16.43
N ALA A 32 17.32 6.10 15.68
CA ALA A 32 16.18 6.39 14.80
C ALA A 32 16.19 5.60 13.48
N VAL A 33 17.35 5.44 12.83
CA VAL A 33 17.48 4.79 11.52
C VAL A 33 17.01 3.33 11.49
N PRO A 34 17.36 2.44 12.45
CA PRO A 34 16.98 1.03 12.35
C PRO A 34 15.46 0.78 12.43
N ASN A 35 14.69 1.72 12.99
CA ASN A 35 13.25 1.52 13.21
C ASN A 35 12.38 1.85 11.97
N ILE A 36 12.87 2.73 11.09
CA ILE A 36 12.10 3.23 9.94
C ILE A 36 11.86 2.13 8.89
N GLY A 37 12.84 1.25 8.65
CA GLY A 37 12.70 0.16 7.69
C GLY A 37 11.58 -0.83 8.06
N LYS A 38 11.57 -1.30 9.31
CA LYS A 38 10.61 -2.29 9.81
C LYS A 38 9.17 -1.78 9.82
N ILE A 39 8.97 -0.49 10.12
CA ILE A 39 7.64 0.14 10.11
C ILE A 39 7.09 0.24 8.69
N ASN A 40 7.94 0.55 7.71
CA ASN A 40 7.51 0.62 6.32
C ASN A 40 7.10 -0.75 5.76
N ASP A 41 7.82 -1.81 6.13
CA ASP A 41 7.50 -3.17 5.68
C ASP A 41 6.21 -3.70 6.30
N SER A 42 5.99 -3.47 7.60
CA SER A 42 4.74 -3.87 8.27
C SER A 42 3.53 -3.08 7.76
N ALA A 43 3.68 -1.79 7.47
CA ALA A 43 2.63 -0.98 6.85
C ALA A 43 2.28 -1.46 5.43
N LYS A 44 3.27 -1.88 4.64
CA LYS A 44 3.05 -2.49 3.32
C LYS A 44 2.31 -3.82 3.44
N ASP A 45 2.68 -4.68 4.39
CA ASP A 45 1.98 -5.96 4.59
C ASP A 45 0.53 -5.75 5.04
N ALA A 46 0.29 -4.81 5.96
CA ALA A 46 -1.05 -4.45 6.40
C ALA A 46 -1.91 -3.93 5.23
N ARG A 47 -1.34 -3.12 4.33
CA ARG A 47 -2.04 -2.69 3.10
C ARG A 47 -2.39 -3.86 2.19
N LYS A 48 -1.45 -4.79 1.96
CA LYS A 48 -1.68 -6.00 1.15
C LYS A 48 -2.82 -6.85 1.70
N ARG A 49 -2.84 -7.12 3.01
CA ARG A 49 -3.93 -7.85 3.68
C ARG A 49 -5.28 -7.14 3.52
N ARG A 50 -5.31 -5.83 3.69
CA ARG A 50 -6.54 -5.03 3.53
C ARG A 50 -7.07 -5.04 2.09
N ASN A 51 -6.17 -4.91 1.11
CA ASN A 51 -6.55 -4.98 -0.29
C ASN A 51 -7.10 -6.37 -0.64
N ALA A 52 -6.48 -7.45 -0.17
CA ALA A 52 -6.99 -8.81 -0.35
C ALA A 52 -8.40 -8.99 0.26
N GLN A 53 -8.64 -8.50 1.48
CA GLN A 53 -9.97 -8.52 2.10
C GLN A 53 -11.01 -7.76 1.27
N ASN A 54 -10.64 -6.58 0.77
CA ASN A 54 -11.53 -5.78 -0.08
C ASN A 54 -11.85 -6.53 -1.38
N ILE A 55 -10.85 -7.13 -2.05
CA ILE A 55 -11.04 -7.88 -3.29
C ILE A 55 -11.98 -9.07 -3.07
N ALA A 56 -11.75 -9.88 -2.04
CA ALA A 56 -12.63 -11.02 -1.71
C ALA A 56 -14.07 -10.56 -1.39
N SER A 57 -14.22 -9.47 -0.62
CA SER A 57 -15.52 -8.90 -0.28
C SER A 57 -16.26 -8.37 -1.51
N VAL A 58 -15.56 -7.69 -2.42
CA VAL A 58 -16.15 -7.17 -3.66
C VAL A 58 -16.54 -8.31 -4.59
N PHE A 59 -15.69 -9.34 -4.73
CA PHE A 59 -16.01 -10.53 -5.51
C PHE A 59 -17.30 -11.20 -5.00
N ALA A 60 -17.38 -11.47 -3.70
CA ALA A 60 -18.57 -12.11 -3.10
C ALA A 60 -19.82 -11.24 -3.24
N SER A 61 -19.69 -9.92 -3.09
CA SER A 61 -20.82 -8.98 -3.25
C SER A 61 -21.29 -8.90 -4.70
N ALA A 62 -20.36 -8.89 -5.65
CA ALA A 62 -20.67 -8.88 -7.07
C ALA A 62 -21.37 -10.17 -7.51
N GLN A 63 -20.88 -11.32 -7.06
CA GLN A 63 -21.50 -12.62 -7.33
C GLN A 63 -22.93 -12.67 -6.77
N ALA A 64 -23.14 -12.18 -5.53
CA ALA A 64 -24.49 -12.07 -4.95
C ALA A 64 -25.40 -11.11 -5.72
N ALA A 65 -24.84 -10.11 -6.40
CA ALA A 65 -25.55 -9.18 -7.25
C ALA A 65 -25.79 -9.69 -8.70
N GLY A 66 -25.32 -10.90 -9.03
CA GLY A 66 -25.45 -11.52 -10.35
C GLY A 66 -24.31 -11.22 -11.32
N LEU A 67 -23.20 -10.62 -10.86
CA LEU A 67 -22.01 -10.38 -11.67
C LEU A 67 -20.89 -11.35 -11.31
N ASP A 68 -20.51 -12.20 -12.26
CA ASP A 68 -19.47 -13.21 -12.07
C ASP A 68 -18.17 -12.83 -12.80
N PHE A 69 -17.16 -12.45 -12.01
CA PHE A 69 -15.82 -12.12 -12.49
C PHE A 69 -14.99 -13.34 -12.94
N SER A 70 -15.43 -14.56 -12.67
CA SER A 70 -14.69 -15.79 -12.99
C SER A 70 -15.02 -16.38 -14.37
N THR A 71 -16.05 -15.84 -15.04
CA THR A 71 -16.51 -16.36 -16.33
C THR A 71 -15.40 -16.33 -17.40
N GLY A 72 -15.02 -17.52 -17.88
CA GLY A 72 -13.99 -17.68 -18.92
C GLY A 72 -12.54 -17.52 -18.44
N LEU A 73 -12.31 -17.36 -17.13
CA LEU A 73 -10.98 -17.24 -16.55
C LEU A 73 -10.59 -18.53 -15.84
N THR A 74 -9.32 -18.92 -15.94
CA THR A 74 -8.81 -20.18 -15.37
C THR A 74 -7.70 -19.98 -14.36
N THR A 75 -7.12 -18.77 -14.29
CA THR A 75 -6.07 -18.44 -13.34
C THR A 75 -6.59 -17.51 -12.25
N GLU A 76 -6.11 -17.70 -11.02
CA GLU A 76 -6.44 -16.82 -9.89
C GLU A 76 -6.02 -15.37 -10.14
N SER A 77 -4.87 -15.17 -10.80
CA SER A 77 -4.36 -13.84 -11.14
C SER A 77 -5.31 -13.09 -12.08
N ASP A 78 -5.89 -13.78 -13.07
CA ASP A 78 -6.83 -13.15 -14.00
C ASP A 78 -8.15 -12.81 -13.31
N ILE A 79 -8.63 -13.68 -12.41
CA ILE A 79 -9.85 -13.42 -11.63
C ILE A 79 -9.66 -12.22 -10.70
N ILE A 80 -8.53 -12.16 -10.00
CA ILE A 80 -8.17 -11.00 -9.17
C ILE A 80 -8.08 -9.74 -10.03
N GLY A 81 -7.45 -9.83 -11.22
CA GLY A 81 -7.36 -8.74 -12.18
C GLY A 81 -8.74 -8.23 -12.63
N ALA A 82 -9.68 -9.13 -12.91
CA ALA A 82 -11.04 -8.80 -13.31
C ALA A 82 -11.82 -8.06 -12.20
N VAL A 83 -11.64 -8.46 -10.94
CA VAL A 83 -12.25 -7.77 -9.78
C VAL A 83 -11.65 -6.36 -9.59
N ILE A 84 -10.35 -6.19 -9.87
CA ILE A 84 -9.68 -4.89 -9.77
C ILE A 84 -10.16 -3.94 -10.87
N ASP A 85 -10.20 -4.42 -12.12
CA ASP A 85 -10.73 -3.67 -13.26
C ASP A 85 -12.21 -3.31 -13.05
N GLY A 86 -12.94 -4.23 -12.42
CA GLY A 86 -14.32 -4.08 -12.05
C GLY A 86 -15.29 -4.26 -13.22
N GLY A 87 -16.57 -4.32 -12.87
CA GLY A 87 -17.66 -4.57 -13.81
C GLY A 87 -18.96 -3.98 -13.29
N THR A 88 -19.88 -3.70 -14.21
CA THR A 88 -21.23 -3.23 -13.88
C THR A 88 -22.23 -4.34 -14.09
N VAL A 89 -23.15 -4.53 -13.15
CA VAL A 89 -24.27 -5.44 -13.33
C VAL A 89 -25.14 -4.91 -14.47
N THR A 90 -25.33 -5.72 -15.51
CA THR A 90 -26.15 -5.40 -16.68
C THR A 90 -27.47 -6.17 -16.70
N GLU A 91 -27.62 -7.16 -15.82
CA GLU A 91 -28.86 -7.90 -15.66
C GLU A 91 -29.97 -7.01 -15.08
N VAL A 92 -31.21 -7.23 -15.55
CA VAL A 92 -32.38 -6.49 -15.07
C VAL A 92 -32.72 -6.98 -13.66
N GLY A 93 -32.36 -6.19 -12.66
CA GLY A 93 -32.55 -6.51 -11.26
C GLY A 93 -32.28 -5.32 -10.33
N PRO A 94 -32.37 -5.51 -9.00
CA PRO A 94 -32.19 -4.44 -8.02
C PRO A 94 -30.78 -3.81 -8.03
N PHE A 95 -29.81 -4.50 -8.63
CA PHE A 95 -28.42 -4.04 -8.77
C PHE A 95 -28.08 -3.57 -10.19
N ASN A 96 -29.05 -3.44 -11.10
CA ASN A 96 -28.77 -2.98 -12.48
C ASN A 96 -28.05 -1.62 -12.47
N GLY A 97 -26.91 -1.53 -13.15
CA GLY A 97 -26.08 -0.35 -13.23
C GLY A 97 -25.13 -0.13 -12.05
N THR A 98 -25.12 -1.01 -11.04
CA THR A 98 -24.15 -0.90 -9.94
C THR A 98 -22.78 -1.41 -10.37
N PHE A 99 -21.73 -0.63 -10.09
CA PHE A 99 -20.34 -1.00 -10.32
C PHE A 99 -19.78 -1.76 -9.12
N PHE A 100 -19.12 -2.87 -9.40
CA PHE A 100 -18.30 -3.60 -8.45
C PHE A 100 -16.86 -3.59 -8.95
N GLY A 101 -15.94 -3.16 -8.10
CA GLY A 101 -14.52 -3.20 -8.40
C GLY A 101 -13.71 -2.63 -7.27
N VAL A 102 -12.38 -2.79 -7.33
CA VAL A 102 -11.46 -2.18 -6.37
C VAL A 102 -10.58 -1.18 -7.12
N PRO A 103 -11.01 0.10 -7.21
CA PRO A 103 -10.26 1.11 -7.96
C PRO A 103 -8.91 1.39 -7.30
N ASN A 104 -7.96 1.88 -8.09
CA ASN A 104 -6.66 2.37 -7.62
C ASN A 104 -5.75 1.29 -6.99
N VAL A 105 -5.92 0.02 -7.37
CA VAL A 105 -4.95 -1.04 -7.08
C VAL A 105 -4.18 -1.35 -8.36
N ASP A 106 -2.86 -1.19 -8.33
CA ASP A 106 -2.03 -1.34 -9.52
C ASP A 106 -1.72 -2.80 -9.85
N LYS A 107 -2.32 -3.30 -10.92
CA LYS A 107 -2.17 -4.68 -11.43
C LYS A 107 -0.93 -4.93 -12.30
N THR A 108 -0.16 -3.89 -12.64
CA THR A 108 0.85 -3.95 -13.73
C THR A 108 2.30 -4.02 -13.27
N VAL A 109 2.57 -3.80 -11.98
CA VAL A 109 3.94 -3.82 -11.44
C VAL A 109 4.21 -5.14 -10.72
N ALA A 110 5.28 -5.85 -11.10
CA ALA A 110 5.78 -6.98 -10.33
C ALA A 110 6.14 -6.52 -8.90
N GLY A 111 5.60 -7.17 -7.87
CA GLY A 111 5.73 -6.74 -6.47
C GLY A 111 4.78 -5.60 -6.03
N SER A 112 3.77 -5.25 -6.83
CA SER A 112 2.74 -4.27 -6.46
C SER A 112 1.85 -4.73 -5.31
N GLU A 113 0.92 -3.86 -4.89
CA GLU A 113 -0.11 -4.20 -3.91
C GLU A 113 -1.05 -5.32 -4.37
N THR A 114 -1.16 -5.60 -5.68
CA THR A 114 -1.95 -6.73 -6.22
C THR A 114 -1.21 -8.05 -6.09
N ASP A 115 0.08 -8.07 -6.44
CA ASP A 115 0.95 -9.25 -6.32
C ASP A 115 1.12 -9.67 -4.84
N GLY A 116 1.12 -8.67 -3.94
CA GLY A 116 1.09 -8.89 -2.50
C GLY A 116 -0.27 -9.30 -1.92
N ALA A 117 -1.38 -8.87 -2.53
CA ALA A 117 -2.73 -9.26 -2.11
C ALA A 117 -3.07 -10.69 -2.56
N ALA A 118 -2.60 -11.10 -3.75
CA ALA A 118 -2.75 -12.46 -4.27
C ALA A 118 -2.19 -13.52 -3.30
N LYS A 119 -1.10 -13.21 -2.58
CA LYS A 119 -0.57 -14.08 -1.51
C LYS A 119 -1.63 -14.45 -0.44
N TYR A 120 -2.59 -13.57 -0.18
CA TYR A 120 -3.62 -13.73 0.84
C TYR A 120 -4.98 -14.10 0.25
N LEU A 121 -5.03 -14.47 -1.02
CA LEU A 121 -6.21 -14.93 -1.72
C LEU A 121 -6.03 -16.38 -2.15
N SER A 122 -7.14 -17.06 -2.38
CA SER A 122 -7.16 -18.38 -2.97
C SER A 122 -8.44 -18.57 -3.76
N TRP A 123 -8.30 -18.99 -5.01
CA TRP A 123 -9.42 -19.34 -5.86
C TRP A 123 -9.89 -20.78 -5.61
N ASP A 124 -11.16 -20.94 -5.24
CA ASP A 124 -11.85 -22.23 -5.19
C ASP A 124 -12.71 -22.40 -6.45
N ALA A 125 -12.13 -23.10 -7.45
CA ALA A 125 -12.80 -23.38 -8.71
C ALA A 125 -14.04 -24.28 -8.59
N THR A 126 -14.18 -25.04 -7.48
CA THR A 126 -15.32 -25.94 -7.28
C THR A 126 -16.57 -25.15 -6.90
N ASN A 127 -16.40 -24.15 -6.06
CA ASN A 127 -17.49 -23.32 -5.55
C ASN A 127 -17.59 -21.96 -6.27
N GLY A 128 -16.63 -21.64 -7.13
CA GLY A 128 -16.57 -20.34 -7.81
C GLY A 128 -16.32 -19.19 -6.84
N LEU A 129 -15.54 -19.41 -5.78
CA LEU A 129 -15.33 -18.45 -4.70
C LEU A 129 -13.89 -17.96 -4.64
N LEU A 130 -13.70 -16.66 -4.46
CA LEU A 130 -12.41 -16.07 -4.15
C LEU A 130 -12.30 -15.86 -2.63
N LEU A 131 -11.48 -16.67 -1.99
CA LEU A 131 -11.37 -16.75 -0.53
C LEU A 131 -10.18 -15.95 -0.01
N TYR A 132 -10.37 -15.20 1.08
CA TYR A 132 -9.27 -14.59 1.81
C TYR A 132 -8.63 -15.60 2.77
N THR A 133 -7.33 -15.84 2.64
CA THR A 133 -6.58 -16.90 3.35
C THR A 133 -5.64 -16.37 4.43
N GLY A 134 -5.71 -15.08 4.75
CA GLY A 134 -4.77 -14.35 5.62
C GLY A 134 -4.32 -15.08 6.89
N LYS A 135 -3.23 -15.83 6.78
CA LYS A 135 -2.34 -16.20 7.88
C LYS A 135 -1.04 -15.42 7.71
#